data_AF-A0A6C0KAE8-F1
#
_entry.id   AF-A0A6C0KAE8-F1
#
_cell.length_a   1.000
_cell.length_b   1.000
_cell.length_c   1.000
_cell.angle_alpha   90.00
_cell.angle_beta   90.00
_cell.angle_gamma   90.00
#
_symmetry.space_group_name_H-M   'P 1'
#
loop_
_entity.id
_entity.type
_entity.pdbx_description
1 polymer ?
#
loop_
_entity_poly.entity_id
_entity_poly.type
_entity_poly.pdbx_seq_one_letter_code
_entity_poly.pdbx_strand_id
1 'polypeptide(L)'
;MPVVKNKDFEMYFGTTIRNIGLFLSLATAVLVCGRGFKMKTIYNQYLTAVTVFLSGLFVSIAAVLCVTLVEQVSAYDDDVPWTWKIIPKVLLAIICIFFFIITFVMVHKTTPLLKQKKGLHALLRS
;
A
#
# COMPACT_ATOMS: atom_id res chain seq x y z
N MET A 1 34.63 6.03 -20.28
CA MET A 1 33.94 6.98 -19.38
C MET A 1 32.63 6.36 -18.88
N PRO A 2 32.55 5.79 -17.66
CA PRO A 2 31.30 5.24 -17.14
C PRO A 2 30.98 5.53 -15.64
N VAL A 3 31.63 6.49 -14.99
CA VAL A 3 31.39 6.74 -13.53
C VAL A 3 30.09 7.51 -13.27
N VAL A 4 29.67 8.39 -14.20
CA VAL A 4 28.50 9.27 -14.03
C VAL A 4 27.18 8.49 -14.06
N LYS A 5 27.03 7.54 -15.00
CA LYS A 5 25.81 6.71 -15.13
C LYS A 5 25.51 5.90 -13.87
N ASN A 6 26.54 5.42 -13.17
CA ASN A 6 26.38 4.58 -11.99
C ASN A 6 25.92 5.40 -10.77
N LYS A 7 26.44 6.63 -10.63
CA LYS A 7 26.08 7.54 -9.52
C LYS A 7 24.65 8.06 -9.61
N ASP A 8 24.18 8.39 -10.81
CA ASP A 8 22.80 8.86 -11.01
C ASP A 8 21.78 7.74 -10.77
N PHE A 9 22.13 6.51 -11.17
CA PHE A 9 21.31 5.33 -10.91
C PHE A 9 21.27 4.98 -9.42
N GLU A 10 22.40 5.08 -8.70
CA GLU A 10 22.47 4.92 -7.25
C GLU A 10 21.58 5.93 -6.51
N MET A 11 21.64 7.20 -6.91
CA MET A 11 20.83 8.26 -6.34
C MET A 11 19.33 8.01 -6.60
N TYR A 12 18.97 7.58 -7.81
CA TYR A 12 17.60 7.20 -8.16
C TYR A 12 17.11 5.99 -7.34
N PHE A 13 17.92 4.94 -7.24
CA PHE A 13 17.61 3.72 -6.50
C PHE A 13 17.36 4.02 -5.01
N GLY A 14 18.28 4.76 -4.38
CA GLY A 14 18.15 5.17 -2.98
C GLY A 14 16.93 6.04 -2.72
N THR A 15 16.67 7.02 -3.60
CA THR A 15 15.50 7.91 -3.49
C THR A 15 14.19 7.14 -3.65
N THR A 16 14.14 6.20 -4.60
CA THR A 16 12.95 5.40 -4.87
C THR A 16 12.62 4.49 -3.71
N ILE A 17 13.61 3.79 -3.13
CA ILE A 17 13.42 2.96 -1.93
C ILE A 17 12.93 3.80 -0.75
N ARG A 18 13.51 4.98 -0.54
CA ARG A 18 13.08 5.89 0.51
C ARG A 18 11.62 6.31 0.34
N ASN A 19 11.21 6.64 -0.89
CA ASN A 19 9.83 7.02 -1.19
C ASN A 19 8.86 5.85 -0.96
N ILE A 20 9.23 4.63 -1.37
CA ILE A 20 8.46 3.40 -1.08
C ILE A 20 8.25 3.25 0.44
N GLY A 21 9.31 3.38 1.23
CA GLY A 21 9.25 3.31 2.69
C GLY A 21 8.36 4.41 3.31
N LEU A 22 8.42 5.62 2.76
CA LEU A 22 7.58 6.74 3.20
C LEU A 22 6.09 6.45 2.95
N PHE A 23 5.73 5.97 1.76
CA PHE A 23 4.35 5.61 1.45
C PHE A 23 3.82 4.45 2.29
N LEU A 24 4.64 3.43 2.56
CA LEU A 24 4.28 2.34 3.47
C LEU A 24 4.08 2.84 4.92
N SER A 25 4.89 3.78 5.36
CA SER A 25 4.75 4.42 6.69
C SER A 25 3.47 5.25 6.79
N LEU A 26 3.11 5.99 5.72
CA LEU A 26 1.83 6.71 5.67
C LEU A 26 0.64 5.75 5.66
N ALA A 27 0.71 4.66 4.89
CA ALA A 27 -0.34 3.65 4.86
C ALA A 27 -0.59 3.04 6.24
N THR A 28 0.48 2.64 6.95
CA THR A 28 0.37 2.12 8.32
C THR A 28 -0.18 3.15 9.30
N ALA A 29 0.30 4.40 9.26
CA ALA A 29 -0.19 5.46 10.14
C ALA A 29 -1.70 5.71 9.96
N VAL A 30 -2.17 5.77 8.72
CA VAL A 30 -3.60 5.95 8.41
C VAL A 30 -4.44 4.76 8.90
N LEU A 31 -3.96 3.52 8.72
CA LEU A 31 -4.63 2.33 9.25
C LEU A 31 -4.73 2.35 10.78
N VAL A 32 -3.65 2.74 11.47
CA VAL A 32 -3.62 2.85 12.93
C VAL A 32 -4.62 3.88 13.41
N CYS A 33 -4.68 5.06 12.79
CA CYS A 33 -5.70 6.07 13.08
C CYS A 33 -7.13 5.50 12.87
N GLY A 34 -7.33 4.74 11.79
CA GLY A 34 -8.60 4.07 11.51
C GLY A 34 -9.05 3.05 12.56
N ARG A 35 -8.12 2.46 13.34
CA ARG A 35 -8.47 1.52 14.42
C ARG A 35 -9.14 2.20 15.61
N GLY A 36 -8.91 3.50 15.82
CA GLY A 36 -9.50 4.25 16.93
C GLY A 36 -11.02 4.44 16.83
N PHE A 37 -11.58 4.33 15.62
CA PHE A 37 -13.01 4.53 15.40
C PHE A 37 -13.81 3.28 15.77
N LYS A 38 -14.66 3.40 16.81
CA LYS A 38 -15.65 2.36 17.15
C LYS A 38 -16.82 2.44 16.15
N MET A 39 -17.18 1.31 15.53
CA MET A 39 -18.22 1.18 14.49
C MET A 39 -19.68 1.37 15.00
N LYS A 40 -19.89 2.23 16.01
CA LYS A 40 -21.20 2.48 16.62
C LYS A 40 -22.05 3.49 15.84
N THR A 41 -21.41 4.40 15.10
CA THR A 41 -22.10 5.45 14.33
C THR A 41 -21.76 5.35 12.85
N ILE A 42 -22.69 5.75 11.99
CA ILE A 42 -22.51 5.80 10.52
C ILE A 42 -21.29 6.66 10.16
N TYR A 43 -21.06 7.75 10.90
CA TYR A 43 -19.90 8.62 10.74
C TYR A 43 -18.57 7.88 10.96
N ASN A 44 -18.47 7.08 12.02
CA ASN A 44 -17.26 6.29 12.31
C ASN A 44 -17.05 5.17 11.27
N GLN A 45 -18.13 4.64 10.70
CA GLN A 45 -18.05 3.65 9.61
C GLN A 45 -17.52 4.30 8.32
N TYR A 46 -17.99 5.50 7.99
CA TYR A 46 -17.47 6.28 6.87
C TYR A 46 -15.98 6.61 7.05
N LEU A 47 -15.57 7.08 8.22
CA LEU A 47 -14.16 7.35 8.53
C LEU A 47 -13.29 6.08 8.44
N THR A 48 -13.82 4.93 8.84
CA THR A 48 -13.13 3.64 8.66
C THR A 48 -12.96 3.30 7.18
N ALA A 49 -13.99 3.52 6.35
CA ALA A 49 -13.88 3.30 4.90
C ALA A 49 -12.85 4.25 4.25
N VAL A 50 -12.85 5.54 4.64
CA VAL A 50 -11.89 6.54 4.14
C VAL A 50 -10.45 6.19 4.53
N THR A 51 -10.20 5.77 5.78
CA THR A 51 -8.86 5.37 6.23
C THR A 51 -8.35 4.14 5.48
N VAL A 52 -9.20 3.14 5.27
CA VAL A 52 -8.82 1.95 4.49
C VAL A 52 -8.57 2.29 3.02
N PHE A 53 -9.37 3.17 2.43
CA PHE A 53 -9.17 3.66 1.07
C PHE A 53 -7.83 4.42 0.93
N LEU A 54 -7.56 5.38 1.81
CA LEU A 54 -6.32 6.15 1.81
C LEU A 54 -5.09 5.26 2.01
N SER A 55 -5.17 4.27 2.91
CA SER A 55 -4.11 3.28 3.07
C SER A 55 -3.89 2.46 1.80
N GLY A 56 -4.97 2.02 1.14
CA GLY A 56 -4.88 1.29 -0.13
C GLY A 56 -4.25 2.13 -1.23
N LEU A 57 -4.54 3.43 -1.27
CA LEU A 57 -3.95 4.38 -2.21
C LEU A 57 -2.43 4.51 -1.99
N PHE A 58 -1.99 4.70 -0.75
CA PHE A 58 -0.55 4.81 -0.46
C PHE A 58 0.22 3.51 -0.75
N VAL A 59 -0.35 2.35 -0.43
CA VAL A 59 0.26 1.05 -0.78
C VAL A 59 0.32 0.87 -2.30
N SER A 60 -0.69 1.31 -3.04
CA SER A 60 -0.69 1.27 -4.51
C SER A 60 0.41 2.13 -5.12
N ILE A 61 0.63 3.35 -4.59
CA ILE A 61 1.73 4.21 -5.04
C ILE A 61 3.08 3.54 -4.76
N ALA A 62 3.26 2.97 -3.56
CA ALA A 62 4.47 2.22 -3.22
C ALA A 62 4.69 1.03 -4.16
N ALA A 63 3.62 0.33 -4.55
CA ALA A 63 3.67 -0.79 -5.49
C ALA A 63 4.14 -0.35 -6.88
N VAL A 64 3.57 0.74 -7.42
CA VAL A 64 3.97 1.28 -8.72
C VAL A 64 5.45 1.65 -8.71
N LEU A 65 5.90 2.39 -7.69
CA LEU A 65 7.32 2.76 -7.54
C LEU A 65 8.23 1.53 -7.47
N CYS A 66 7.79 0.49 -6.77
CA CYS A 66 8.56 -0.75 -6.64
C CYS A 66 8.63 -1.52 -7.96
N VAL A 67 7.54 -1.61 -8.72
CA VAL A 67 7.51 -2.25 -10.04
C VAL A 67 8.41 -1.50 -11.01
N THR A 68 8.31 -0.16 -11.06
CA THR A 68 9.21 0.64 -11.90
C THR A 68 10.67 0.45 -11.50
N LEU A 69 10.96 0.31 -10.20
CA LEU A 69 12.33 0.06 -9.73
C LEU A 69 12.83 -1.32 -10.18
N VAL A 70 11.99 -2.36 -10.12
CA VAL A 70 12.34 -3.71 -10.62
C VAL A 70 12.65 -3.67 -12.11
N GLU A 71 11.81 -3.01 -12.91
CA GLU A 71 12.00 -2.89 -14.36
C GLU A 71 13.30 -2.16 -14.70
N GLN A 72 13.56 -1.00 -14.06
CA GLN A 72 14.76 -0.22 -14.30
C GLN A 72 16.03 -0.96 -13.88
N VAL A 73 16.01 -1.67 -12.75
CA VAL A 73 17.15 -2.50 -12.31
C VAL A 73 17.37 -3.69 -13.24
N SER A 74 16.31 -4.26 -13.81
CA SER A 74 16.42 -5.38 -14.77
C SER A 74 16.92 -4.95 -16.14
N ALA A 75 16.67 -3.70 -16.54
CA ALA A 75 17.15 -3.09 -17.77
C ALA A 75 18.59 -2.55 -17.66
N TYR A 76 19.13 -2.48 -16.45
CA TYR A 76 20.50 -2.04 -16.19
C TYR A 76 21.46 -3.23 -16.32
N ASP A 77 22.61 -2.99 -16.95
CA ASP A 77 23.62 -3.97 -17.41
C ASP A 77 24.00 -5.05 -16.38
N ASP A 78 24.60 -6.16 -16.84
CA ASP A 78 24.93 -7.32 -15.98
C ASP A 78 25.88 -7.02 -14.81
N ASP A 79 26.56 -5.87 -14.83
CA ASP A 79 27.48 -5.40 -13.79
C ASP A 79 26.82 -4.89 -12.50
N VAL A 80 25.48 -4.87 -12.40
CA VAL A 80 24.81 -4.42 -11.17
C VAL A 80 24.89 -5.49 -10.07
N PRO A 81 25.27 -5.13 -8.82
CA PRO A 81 25.34 -6.06 -7.71
C PRO A 81 24.03 -6.82 -7.51
N TRP A 82 24.11 -8.13 -7.28
CA TRP A 82 22.94 -8.98 -7.05
C TRP A 82 22.01 -8.46 -5.95
N THR A 83 22.56 -7.78 -4.93
CA THR A 83 21.82 -7.13 -3.85
C THR A 83 20.82 -6.11 -4.37
N TRP A 84 21.16 -5.35 -5.41
CA TRP A 84 20.29 -4.35 -5.99
C TRP A 84 19.16 -4.98 -6.81
N LYS A 85 19.40 -6.18 -7.37
CA LYS A 85 18.37 -6.98 -8.05
C LYS A 85 17.40 -7.63 -7.05
N ILE A 86 17.84 -7.96 -5.84
CA ILE A 86 17.00 -8.64 -4.85
C ILE A 86 16.17 -7.70 -3.96
N ILE A 87 16.70 -6.52 -3.61
CA ILE A 87 16.01 -5.57 -2.73
C ILE A 87 14.61 -5.20 -3.25
N PRO A 88 14.42 -4.82 -4.53
CA PRO A 88 13.09 -4.48 -5.06
C PRO A 88 12.12 -5.68 -5.04
N LYS A 89 12.61 -6.90 -5.22
CA LYS A 89 11.77 -8.11 -5.15
C LYS A 89 11.27 -8.39 -3.72
N VAL A 90 12.14 -8.21 -2.73
CA VAL A 90 11.76 -8.32 -1.31
C VAL A 90 10.76 -7.22 -0.93
N LEU A 91 10.99 -5.98 -1.39
CA LEU A 91 10.04 -4.88 -1.18
C LEU A 91 8.67 -5.18 -1.80
N LEU A 92 8.63 -5.75 -3.01
CA LEU A 92 7.38 -6.15 -3.64
C LEU A 92 6.63 -7.19 -2.80
N ALA A 93 7.33 -8.19 -2.24
CA ALA A 93 6.72 -9.18 -1.35
C ALA A 93 6.13 -8.53 -0.09
N ILE A 94 6.82 -7.55 0.51
CA ILE A 94 6.30 -6.77 1.64
C ILE A 94 5.03 -6.01 1.24
N ILE A 95 5.03 -5.36 0.09
CA ILE A 95 3.87 -4.63 -0.44
C ILE A 95 2.68 -5.57 -0.67
N CYS A 96 2.91 -6.80 -1.17
CA CYS A 96 1.87 -7.81 -1.31
C CYS A 96 1.25 -8.21 0.04
N ILE A 97 2.05 -8.34 1.10
CA ILE A 97 1.56 -8.59 2.46
C ILE A 97 0.68 -7.43 2.92
N PHE A 98 1.07 -6.19 2.64
CA PHE A 98 0.29 -5.00 2.94
C PHE A 98 -1.07 -5.00 2.22
N PHE A 99 -1.10 -5.35 0.93
CA PHE A 99 -2.36 -5.52 0.20
C PHE A 99 -3.25 -6.56 0.86
N PHE A 100 -2.69 -7.72 1.23
CA PHE A 100 -3.46 -8.77 1.90
C PHE A 100 -4.08 -8.28 3.21
N ILE A 101 -3.32 -7.54 4.03
CA ILE A 101 -3.82 -6.95 5.29
C ILE A 101 -4.96 -5.95 5.01
N ILE A 102 -4.78 -5.06 4.02
CA ILE A 102 -5.80 -4.05 3.67
C ILE A 102 -7.09 -4.75 3.18
N THR A 103 -6.98 -5.73 2.30
CA THR A 103 -8.12 -6.50 1.80
C THR A 103 -8.81 -7.26 2.93
N PHE A 104 -8.05 -7.89 3.84
CA PHE A 104 -8.61 -8.56 5.01
C PHE A 104 -9.40 -7.59 5.90
N VAL A 105 -8.84 -6.40 6.17
CA VAL A 105 -9.52 -5.35 6.93
C VAL A 105 -10.78 -4.87 6.20
N MET A 106 -10.74 -4.69 4.88
CA MET A 106 -11.93 -4.36 4.08
C MET A 106 -13.01 -5.44 4.21
N VAL A 107 -12.69 -6.70 4.02
CA VAL A 107 -13.72 -7.76 4.11
C VAL A 107 -14.26 -7.82 5.55
N HIS A 108 -13.40 -7.96 6.55
CA HIS A 108 -13.86 -8.19 7.92
C HIS A 108 -14.63 -6.99 8.53
N LYS A 109 -14.22 -5.75 8.23
CA LYS A 109 -14.88 -4.57 8.80
C LYS A 109 -16.06 -4.04 7.97
N THR A 110 -16.09 -4.30 6.67
CA THR A 110 -17.12 -3.71 5.77
C THR A 110 -18.27 -4.68 5.47
N THR A 111 -18.04 -6.00 5.50
CA THR A 111 -19.11 -7.01 5.32
C THR A 111 -20.27 -6.90 6.32
N PRO A 112 -20.07 -6.62 7.63
CA PRO A 112 -21.22 -6.42 8.54
C PRO A 112 -22.05 -5.17 8.20
N LEU A 113 -21.47 -4.14 7.56
CA LEU A 113 -22.18 -2.92 7.17
C LEU A 113 -23.20 -3.17 6.05
N LEU A 114 -22.83 -4.01 5.07
CA LEU A 114 -23.72 -4.40 3.96
C LEU A 114 -24.90 -5.25 4.46
N LYS A 115 -24.70 -6.09 5.48
CA LYS A 115 -25.79 -6.85 6.12
C LYS A 115 -26.73 -5.93 6.90
N GLN A 116 -26.22 -4.96 7.67
CA GLN A 116 -27.04 -4.04 8.45
C GLN A 116 -27.93 -3.15 7.56
N LYS A 117 -27.38 -2.63 6.45
CA LYS A 117 -28.13 -1.80 5.50
C LYS A 117 -29.26 -2.57 4.80
N LYS A 118 -29.03 -3.85 4.45
CA LYS A 118 -30.06 -4.72 3.86
C LYS A 118 -31.20 -5.04 4.82
N GLY A 119 -30.90 -5.27 6.10
CA GLY A 119 -31.92 -5.51 7.13
C GLY A 119 -32.82 -4.29 7.38
N LEU A 120 -32.23 -3.09 7.43
CA LEU A 120 -32.99 -1.84 7.61
C LEU A 120 -33.90 -1.55 6.40
N HIS A 121 -33.41 -1.81 5.17
CA HIS A 121 -34.18 -1.61 3.95
C HIS A 121 -35.34 -2.61 3.80
N ALA A 122 -35.22 -3.80 4.39
CA ALA A 122 -36.30 -4.80 4.45
C ALA A 122 -37.38 -4.41 5.46
N LEU A 123 -36.99 -3.87 6.62
CA LEU A 123 -37.91 -3.37 7.66
C LEU A 123 -38.70 -2.11 7.24
N LEU A 124 -38.12 -1.24 6.40
CA LEU A 124 -38.82 -0.06 5.87
C LEU A 124 -39.78 -0.39 4.71
N ARG A 125 -39.77 -1.63 4.22
CA ARG A 125 -40.62 -2.11 3.11
C ARG A 125 -41.74 -3.05 3.56
N SER A 126 -41.75 -3.47 4.83
CA SER A 126 -42.80 -4.25 5.49
C SER A 126 -43.74 -3.34 6.27
#